data_AF-A0A4Y2L2L7-F1
#
_entry.id   AF-A0A4Y2L2L7-F1
#
_cell.length_a   1.000
_cell.length_b   1.000
_cell.length_c   1.000
_cell.angle_alpha   90.00
_cell.angle_beta   90.00
_cell.angle_gamma   90.00
#
_symmetry.space_group_name_H-M   'P 1'
#
loop_
_entity.id
_entity.type
_entity.pdbx_description
1 polymer ?
#
loop_
_entity_poly.entity_id
_entity_poly.type
_entity_poly.pdbx_seq_one_letter_code
_entity_poly.pdbx_strand_id
1 'polypeptide(L)'
;MGPKKVSGKVSAQKKMMSIELKREIIEKNDDERDVNELVEEHSQELTTEELQELQSQQHSGVLQEIGFEEYPEVEYTISTSEIKEILGIWERVSQFVEKKHPEKVATGRASELFKDTCLTHFRSILQGRKKQTFLDSFF
;
A
#
# COMPACT_ATOMS: atom_id res chain seq x y z
N MET A 1 -24.98 13.09 -28.11
CA MET A 1 -25.60 12.15 -27.15
C MET A 1 -24.55 11.12 -26.77
N GLY A 2 -24.03 11.15 -25.54
CA GLY A 2 -22.99 10.21 -25.08
C GLY A 2 -23.62 8.90 -24.54
N PRO A 3 -22.96 7.74 -24.68
CA PRO A 3 -23.48 6.49 -24.16
C PRO A 3 -23.41 6.41 -22.63
N LYS A 4 -24.50 5.89 -22.06
CA LYS A 4 -24.82 5.75 -20.62
C LYS A 4 -23.84 4.80 -19.90
N LYS A 5 -23.34 5.24 -18.73
CA LYS A 5 -22.69 4.39 -17.73
C LYS A 5 -23.66 3.31 -17.23
N VAL A 6 -23.38 2.04 -17.53
CA VAL A 6 -24.07 0.86 -16.97
C VAL A 6 -23.06 -0.21 -16.54
N SER A 7 -22.10 0.14 -15.67
CA SER A 7 -21.03 -0.80 -15.29
C SER A 7 -21.07 -1.26 -13.82
N GLY A 8 -21.90 -0.65 -12.95
CA GLY A 8 -21.91 -1.00 -11.52
C GLY A 8 -22.81 -2.19 -11.12
N LYS A 9 -23.88 -2.48 -11.87
CA LYS A 9 -24.87 -3.50 -11.46
C LYS A 9 -24.43 -4.94 -11.73
N VAL A 10 -23.70 -5.17 -12.83
CA VAL A 10 -23.25 -6.51 -13.25
C VAL A 10 -22.19 -7.07 -12.31
N SER A 11 -21.29 -6.21 -11.78
CA SER A 11 -20.22 -6.61 -10.85
C SER A 11 -20.78 -7.08 -9.48
N ALA A 12 -21.73 -6.33 -8.92
CA ALA A 12 -22.39 -6.71 -7.67
C ALA A 12 -23.21 -8.01 -7.83
N GLN A 13 -23.87 -8.20 -8.97
CA GLN A 13 -24.64 -9.39 -9.27
C GLN A 13 -23.75 -10.63 -9.46
N LYS A 14 -22.57 -10.47 -10.10
CA LYS A 14 -21.57 -11.54 -10.24
C LYS A 14 -20.96 -11.93 -8.88
N LYS A 15 -20.71 -10.96 -8.00
CA LYS A 15 -20.20 -11.20 -6.64
C LYS A 15 -21.25 -11.91 -5.76
N MET A 16 -22.53 -11.52 -5.88
CA MET A 16 -23.63 -12.20 -5.20
C MET A 16 -23.76 -13.66 -5.67
N MET A 17 -23.76 -13.91 -6.99
CA MET A 17 -23.79 -15.28 -7.53
C MET A 17 -22.60 -16.14 -7.08
N SER A 18 -21.39 -15.58 -7.02
CA SER A 18 -20.20 -16.32 -6.55
C SER A 18 -20.29 -16.69 -5.07
N ILE A 19 -20.87 -15.83 -4.23
CA ILE A 19 -21.07 -16.11 -2.80
C ILE A 19 -22.21 -17.11 -2.59
N GLU A 20 -23.30 -17.01 -3.37
CA GLU A 20 -24.43 -17.95 -3.33
C GLU A 20 -23.97 -19.37 -3.70
N LEU A 21 -23.21 -19.51 -4.80
CA LEU A 21 -22.62 -20.78 -5.23
C LEU A 21 -21.68 -21.37 -4.17
N LYS A 22 -20.84 -20.53 -3.55
CA LYS A 22 -19.97 -20.97 -2.44
C LYS A 22 -20.77 -21.45 -1.24
N ARG A 23 -21.90 -20.82 -0.93
CA ARG A 23 -22.78 -21.22 0.18
C ARG A 23 -23.50 -22.53 -0.12
N GLU A 24 -24.00 -22.71 -1.35
CA GLU A 24 -24.67 -23.95 -1.80
C GLU A 24 -23.70 -25.15 -1.84
N ILE A 25 -22.44 -24.94 -2.21
CA ILE A 25 -21.39 -25.97 -2.17
C ILE A 25 -21.08 -26.39 -0.73
N ILE A 26 -21.03 -25.44 0.21
CA ILE A 26 -20.79 -25.74 1.62
C ILE A 26 -22.00 -26.45 2.24
N GLU A 27 -23.22 -26.07 1.86
CA GLU A 27 -24.47 -26.65 2.39
C GLU A 27 -24.77 -28.07 1.84
N LYS A 28 -24.24 -28.42 0.66
CA LYS A 28 -24.41 -29.76 0.05
C LYS A 28 -23.32 -30.78 0.40
N ASN A 29 -22.32 -30.41 1.21
CA ASN A 29 -21.23 -31.30 1.62
C ASN A 29 -21.60 -32.15 2.85
N ASP A 30 -22.71 -32.90 2.76
CA ASP A 30 -23.01 -34.02 3.68
C ASP A 30 -23.22 -35.35 2.93
N ASP A 31 -22.90 -35.41 1.63
CA ASP A 31 -22.89 -36.67 0.88
C ASP A 31 -21.61 -36.78 0.04
N GLU A 32 -20.86 -37.86 0.29
CA GLU A 32 -19.64 -38.32 -0.38
C GLU A 32 -19.81 -38.45 -1.90
N ARG A 33 -19.75 -37.33 -2.64
CA ARG A 33 -19.52 -37.35 -4.09
C ARG A 33 -18.08 -36.98 -4.38
N ASP A 34 -17.46 -37.84 -5.20
CA ASP A 34 -16.04 -37.90 -5.47
C ASP A 34 -15.51 -36.53 -5.93
N VAL A 35 -14.64 -35.94 -5.10
CA VAL A 35 -13.95 -34.68 -5.34
C VAL A 35 -13.25 -34.68 -6.71
N ASN A 36 -12.89 -35.86 -7.21
CA ASN A 36 -12.20 -36.04 -8.47
C ASN A 36 -13.11 -35.77 -9.70
N GLU A 37 -14.42 -36.00 -9.63
CA GLU A 37 -15.35 -35.69 -10.74
C GLU A 37 -15.64 -34.17 -10.85
N LEU A 38 -15.72 -33.47 -9.70
CA LEU A 38 -15.93 -32.02 -9.64
C LEU A 38 -14.70 -31.21 -10.05
N VAL A 39 -13.49 -31.74 -9.83
CA VAL A 39 -12.24 -31.12 -10.29
C VAL A 39 -12.11 -31.19 -11.81
N GLU A 40 -12.47 -32.31 -12.44
CA GLU A 40 -12.41 -32.49 -13.89
C GLU A 40 -13.42 -31.60 -14.64
N GLU A 41 -14.64 -31.42 -14.13
CA GLU A 41 -15.64 -30.51 -14.76
C GLU A 41 -15.22 -29.02 -14.69
N HIS A 42 -14.44 -28.65 -13.68
CA HIS A 42 -13.97 -27.27 -13.47
C HIS A 42 -12.52 -27.02 -13.91
N SER A 43 -11.91 -28.00 -14.61
CA SER A 43 -10.56 -27.91 -15.19
C SER A 43 -10.51 -27.15 -16.53
N GLN A 44 -11.63 -26.59 -16.98
CA GLN A 44 -11.62 -25.71 -18.15
C GLN A 44 -11.06 -24.33 -17.78
N GLU A 45 -9.74 -24.23 -17.96
CA GLU A 45 -9.00 -23.05 -18.41
C GLU A 45 -9.45 -21.72 -17.78
N LEU A 46 -8.94 -21.41 -16.59
CA LEU A 46 -8.67 -20.01 -16.22
C LEU A 46 -7.69 -19.47 -17.25
N THR A 47 -8.24 -18.87 -18.30
CA THR A 47 -7.48 -18.26 -19.38
C THR A 47 -6.57 -17.18 -18.80
N THR A 48 -5.38 -17.02 -19.39
CA THR A 48 -4.27 -16.18 -18.91
C THR A 48 -4.67 -14.71 -18.66
N GLU A 49 -5.81 -14.29 -19.22
CA GLU A 49 -6.43 -12.96 -19.06
C GLU A 49 -7.10 -12.78 -17.69
N GLU A 50 -7.75 -13.80 -17.12
CA GLU A 50 -8.42 -13.72 -15.82
C GLU A 50 -7.41 -13.61 -14.65
N LEU A 51 -6.24 -14.22 -14.82
CA LEU A 51 -5.13 -14.14 -13.86
C LEU A 51 -4.47 -12.74 -13.89
N GLN A 52 -4.39 -12.12 -15.07
CA GLN A 52 -3.89 -10.76 -15.24
C GLN A 52 -4.89 -9.72 -14.68
N GLU A 53 -6.19 -9.97 -14.79
CA GLU A 53 -7.22 -9.10 -14.20
C GLU A 53 -7.22 -9.16 -12.67
N LEU A 54 -7.00 -10.35 -12.07
CA LEU A 54 -6.81 -10.51 -10.63
C LEU A 54 -5.56 -9.80 -10.11
N GLN A 55 -4.45 -9.86 -10.85
CA GLN A 55 -3.23 -9.14 -10.49
C GLN A 55 -3.43 -7.61 -10.59
N SER A 56 -4.15 -7.13 -11.61
CA SER A 56 -4.51 -5.72 -11.75
C SER A 56 -5.40 -5.23 -10.59
N GLN A 57 -6.36 -6.06 -10.14
CA GLN A 57 -7.20 -5.76 -8.97
C GLN A 57 -6.41 -5.77 -7.65
N GLN A 58 -5.43 -6.66 -7.48
CA GLN A 58 -4.56 -6.66 -6.30
C GLN A 58 -3.69 -5.39 -6.25
N HIS A 59 -3.14 -4.96 -7.38
CA HIS A 59 -2.33 -3.74 -7.45
C HIS A 59 -3.17 -2.46 -7.26
N SER A 60 -4.44 -2.49 -7.66
CA SER A 60 -5.41 -1.41 -7.41
C SER A 60 -5.71 -1.21 -5.92
N GLY A 61 -5.75 -2.29 -5.12
CA GLY A 61 -6.01 -2.22 -3.68
C GLY A 61 -4.82 -1.78 -2.83
N VAL A 62 -3.58 -2.14 -3.22
CA VAL A 62 -2.37 -1.82 -2.44
C VAL A 62 -2.03 -0.33 -2.49
N LEU A 63 -2.38 0.38 -3.57
CA LEU A 63 -2.14 1.82 -3.69
C LEU A 63 -3.05 2.66 -2.79
N GLN A 64 -4.22 2.16 -2.40
CA GLN A 64 -5.17 2.91 -1.58
C GLN A 64 -4.86 2.82 -0.07
N GLU A 65 -4.10 1.81 0.38
CA GLU A 65 -3.73 1.66 1.80
C GLU A 65 -2.49 2.47 2.21
N ILE A 66 -1.72 2.99 1.25
CA ILE A 66 -0.70 4.01 1.53
C ILE A 66 -1.42 5.35 1.49
N GLY A 67 -2.16 5.66 2.55
CA GLY A 67 -2.76 6.99 2.76
C GLY A 67 -1.65 8.05 2.86
N PHE A 68 -1.15 8.48 1.72
CA PHE A 68 -0.33 9.66 1.58
C PHE A 68 -1.30 10.81 1.33
N GLU A 69 -1.53 11.60 2.38
CA GLU A 69 -2.24 12.86 2.30
C GLU A 69 -1.58 13.70 1.19
N GLU A 70 -2.30 13.91 0.09
CA GLU A 70 -1.81 14.55 -1.13
C GLU A 70 -1.68 16.06 -0.86
N TYR A 71 -0.52 16.47 -0.34
CA TYR A 71 -0.13 17.87 -0.31
C TYR A 71 0.16 18.33 -1.75
N PRO A 72 -0.17 19.59 -2.10
CA PRO A 72 -0.10 20.08 -3.48
C PRO A 72 1.27 19.80 -4.10
N GLU A 73 1.21 19.17 -5.27
CA GLU A 73 2.31 18.74 -6.13
C GLU A 73 3.13 19.94 -6.60
N VAL A 74 3.99 20.45 -5.73
CA VAL A 74 5.13 21.26 -6.15
C VAL A 74 6.28 20.27 -6.34
N GLU A 75 6.70 20.10 -7.59
CA GLU A 75 7.82 19.25 -8.03
C GLU A 75 9.17 19.77 -7.50
N TYR A 76 9.32 19.89 -6.17
CA TYR A 76 10.62 20.00 -5.52
C TYR A 76 11.08 18.60 -5.14
N THR A 77 11.75 17.94 -6.08
CA THR A 77 12.44 16.67 -5.79
C THR A 77 13.66 16.96 -4.91
N ILE A 78 13.46 16.94 -3.59
CA ILE A 78 14.55 17.14 -2.62
C ILE A 78 15.67 16.10 -2.83
N SER A 79 16.93 16.50 -2.94
CA SER A 79 18.02 15.56 -3.20
C SER A 79 18.35 14.67 -2.00
N THR A 80 19.03 13.54 -2.22
CA THR A 80 19.47 12.64 -1.12
C THR A 80 20.51 13.32 -0.24
N SER A 81 21.35 14.19 -0.80
CA SER A 81 22.32 14.99 -0.06
C SER A 81 21.65 15.99 0.86
N GLU A 82 20.65 16.73 0.38
CA GLU A 82 19.91 17.71 1.20
C GLU A 82 19.19 17.03 2.36
N ILE A 83 18.59 15.86 2.13
CA ILE A 83 17.97 15.07 3.21
C ILE A 83 19.00 14.64 4.26
N LYS A 84 20.17 14.15 3.83
CA LYS A 84 21.23 13.76 4.76
C LYS A 84 21.76 14.97 5.55
N GLU A 85 21.87 16.12 4.91
CA GLU A 85 22.31 17.36 5.53
C GLU A 85 21.34 17.81 6.64
N ILE A 86 20.04 17.88 6.36
CA ILE A 86 19.06 18.30 7.37
C ILE A 86 19.00 17.32 8.55
N LEU A 87 19.13 16.02 8.29
CA LEU A 87 19.20 15.00 9.35
C LEU A 87 20.42 15.23 10.26
N GLY A 88 21.58 15.55 9.68
CA GLY A 88 22.80 15.85 10.43
C GLY A 88 22.76 17.19 11.16
N ILE A 89 22.12 18.21 10.59
CA ILE A 89 21.86 19.49 11.28
C ILE A 89 21.00 19.25 12.51
N TRP A 90 19.91 18.49 12.36
CA TRP A 90 19.01 18.20 13.47
C TRP A 90 19.72 17.46 14.61
N GLU A 91 20.56 16.47 14.31
CA GLU A 91 21.33 15.75 15.32
C GLU A 91 22.18 16.70 16.18
N ARG A 92 22.88 17.64 15.54
CA ARG A 92 23.68 18.66 16.25
C ARG A 92 22.83 19.58 17.11
N VAL A 93 21.69 20.04 16.58
CA VAL A 93 20.76 20.91 17.32
C VAL A 93 20.19 20.19 18.53
N SER A 94 19.73 18.94 18.35
CA SER A 94 19.16 18.12 19.42
C SER A 94 20.15 17.91 20.56
N GLN A 95 21.38 17.49 20.25
CA GLN A 95 22.44 17.30 21.26
C GLN A 95 22.76 18.60 22.00
N PHE A 96 22.81 19.74 21.30
CA PHE A 96 23.06 21.02 21.92
C PHE A 96 21.94 21.41 22.90
N VAL A 97 20.69 21.30 22.47
CA VAL A 97 19.51 21.64 23.28
C VAL A 97 19.41 20.71 24.50
N GLU A 98 19.58 19.41 24.30
CA GLU A 98 19.56 18.41 25.38
C GLU A 98 20.61 18.72 26.45
N LYS A 99 21.81 19.18 26.06
CA LYS A 99 22.88 19.52 27.01
C LYS A 99 22.69 20.89 27.67
N LYS A 100 22.24 21.89 26.93
CA LYS A 100 22.35 23.31 27.32
C LYS A 100 21.04 23.96 27.75
N HIS A 101 19.90 23.48 27.29
CA HIS A 101 18.64 24.14 27.58
C HIS A 101 18.19 23.86 29.03
N PRO A 102 17.80 24.88 29.82
CA PRO A 102 17.41 24.70 31.21
C PRO A 102 16.06 23.99 31.36
N GLU A 103 15.09 24.32 30.50
CA GLU A 103 13.77 23.68 30.48
C GLU A 103 13.83 22.40 29.63
N LYS A 104 13.68 21.22 30.24
CA LYS A 104 13.87 19.92 29.56
C LYS A 104 12.60 19.34 28.97
N VAL A 105 11.46 19.57 29.62
CA VAL A 105 10.20 18.92 29.25
C VAL A 105 9.66 19.54 27.98
N ALA A 106 9.59 20.87 27.92
CA ALA A 106 9.09 21.56 26.72
C ALA A 106 9.99 21.33 25.50
N THR A 107 11.31 21.35 25.68
CA THR A 107 12.25 21.07 24.58
C THR A 107 12.24 19.63 24.14
N GLY A 108 12.07 18.68 25.07
CA GLY A 108 11.91 17.27 24.75
C GLY A 108 10.68 17.06 23.87
N ARG A 109 9.54 17.64 24.24
CA ARG A 109 8.30 17.60 23.45
C ARG A 109 8.46 18.20 22.06
N ALA A 110 9.11 19.36 21.95
CA ALA A 110 9.38 19.99 20.65
C ALA A 110 10.29 19.11 19.77
N SER A 111 11.31 18.50 20.37
CA SER A 111 12.21 17.58 19.68
C SER A 111 11.50 16.32 19.18
N GLU A 112 10.63 15.74 20.01
CA GLU A 112 9.84 14.55 19.66
C GLU A 112 8.84 14.86 18.55
N LEU A 113 8.14 16.00 18.64
CA LEU A 113 7.25 16.46 17.58
C LEU A 113 7.98 16.61 16.24
N PHE A 114 9.15 17.25 16.22
CA PHE A 114 9.95 17.42 15.00
C PHE A 114 10.45 16.07 14.45
N LYS A 115 10.83 15.14 15.33
CA LYS A 115 11.23 13.78 14.95
C LYS A 115 10.09 13.04 14.26
N ASP A 116 8.90 13.06 14.86
CA ASP A 116 7.75 12.30 14.39
C ASP A 116 7.16 12.86 13.10
N THR A 117 7.21 14.18 12.92
CA THR A 117 6.72 14.87 11.73
C THR A 117 7.78 14.93 10.63
N CYS A 118 8.76 15.83 10.77
CA CYS A 118 9.72 16.16 9.74
C CYS A 118 10.73 15.03 9.46
N LEU A 119 11.35 14.47 10.50
CA LEU A 119 12.43 13.51 10.28
C LEU A 119 11.92 12.16 9.78
N THR A 120 10.75 11.71 10.25
CA THR A 120 10.12 10.49 9.75
C THR A 120 9.84 10.58 8.26
N HIS A 121 9.31 11.71 7.78
CA HIS A 121 9.08 11.95 6.35
C HIS A 121 10.38 11.82 5.54
N PHE A 122 11.44 12.53 5.94
CA PHE A 122 12.72 12.48 5.25
C PHE A 122 13.39 11.09 5.28
N ARG A 123 13.30 10.37 6.41
CA ARG A 123 13.79 8.98 6.49
C ARG A 123 13.02 8.04 5.58
N SER A 124 11.70 8.21 5.48
CA SER A 124 10.85 7.44 4.58
C SER A 124 11.29 7.62 3.12
N ILE A 125 11.57 8.86 2.70
CA ILE A 125 12.10 9.15 1.36
C ILE A 125 13.42 8.40 1.11
N LEU A 126 14.36 8.43 2.04
CA LEU A 126 15.63 7.69 1.89
C LEU A 126 15.42 6.17 1.79
N GLN A 127 14.50 5.63 2.58
CA GLN A 127 14.15 4.21 2.53
C GLN A 127 13.52 3.83 1.18
N GLY A 128 12.62 4.68 0.66
CA GLY A 128 12.03 4.50 -0.67
C GLY A 128 13.09 4.46 -1.76
N ARG A 129 14.04 5.41 -1.75
CA ARG A 129 15.14 5.44 -2.72
C ARG A 129 16.02 4.20 -2.66
N LYS A 130 16.36 3.73 -1.46
CA LYS A 130 17.16 2.50 -1.29
C LYS A 130 16.45 1.27 -1.88
N LYS A 131 15.13 1.17 -1.72
CA LYS A 131 14.34 0.09 -2.32
C LYS A 131 14.33 0.20 -3.84
N GLN A 132 14.17 1.40 -4.38
CA GLN A 132 14.22 1.62 -5.83
C GLN A 132 15.58 1.21 -6.41
N THR A 133 16.68 1.70 -5.85
CA THR A 133 18.04 1.33 -6.29
C THR A 133 18.29 -0.18 -6.18
N PHE A 134 17.73 -0.84 -5.17
CA PHE A 134 17.80 -2.29 -5.04
C PHE A 134 17.06 -2.98 -6.18
N LEU A 135 15.82 -2.56 -6.50
CA LEU A 135 15.05 -3.12 -7.61
C LEU A 135 15.72 -2.89 -8.96
N ASP A 136 16.27 -1.70 -9.20
CA ASP A 136 16.97 -1.34 -10.44
C ASP A 136 18.22 -2.22 -10.67
N SER A 137 18.75 -2.87 -9.63
CA SER A 137 19.91 -3.77 -9.77
C SER A 137 19.56 -5.18 -10.27
N PHE A 138 18.27 -5.54 -10.33
CA PHE A 138 17.80 -6.85 -10.81
C PHE A 138 17.31 -6.85 -12.26
N PHE A 139 17.12 -5.68 -12.87
CA PHE A 139 16.64 -5.51 -14.25
C PHE A 139 17.75 -4.93 -15.13
#